data_AF-A0A534JRY6-F1
#
_entry.id   AF-A0A534JRY6-F1
#
_cell.length_a   1.000
_cell.length_b   1.000
_cell.length_c   1.000
_cell.angle_alpha   90.00
_cell.angle_beta   90.00
_cell.angle_gamma   90.00
#
_symmetry.space_group_name_H-M   'P 1'
#
loop_
_entity.id
_entity.type
_entity.pdbx_description
1 polymer ?
#
loop_
_entity_poly.entity_id
_entity_poly.type
_entity_poly.pdbx_seq_one_letter_code
_entity_poly.pdbx_strand_id
1 'polypeptide(L)'
;ATHVFLTRTYLGNAVRAYSQDITAAKLMGVNPTTVAALATGLGFAMTMAGGALLTVYLRVGIRPDIGHLYAPISFVIVVLGGPGKMWGSLVGGITVGVLIDVLQVFIPTEFAYAAAFLLVIPVLALAPEGILR
;
A
#
# COMPACT_ATOMS: atom_id res chain seq x y z
N ALA A 1 -2.58 9.74 12.38
CA ALA A 1 -3.64 10.71 12.01
C ALA A 1 -4.67 10.10 11.04
N THR A 2 -4.27 9.56 9.89
CA THR A 2 -5.18 9.02 8.86
C THR A 2 -6.00 7.81 9.31
N HIS A 3 -5.43 6.90 10.13
CA HIS A 3 -6.20 5.78 10.70
C HIS A 3 -7.38 6.27 11.57
N VAL A 4 -7.14 7.25 12.44
CA VAL A 4 -8.18 7.84 13.32
C VAL A 4 -9.22 8.59 12.49
N PHE A 5 -8.78 9.28 11.43
CA PHE A 5 -9.67 9.95 10.49
C PHE A 5 -10.60 8.93 9.80
N LEU A 6 -10.06 7.82 9.30
CA LEU A 6 -10.85 6.76 8.64
C LEU A 6 -11.72 5.95 9.61
N THR A 7 -11.36 5.85 10.89
CA THR A 7 -12.12 5.06 11.87
C THR A 7 -13.18 5.82 12.64
N ARG A 8 -12.98 7.11 12.91
CA ARG A 8 -13.87 7.93 13.77
C ARG A 8 -14.66 9.00 13.03
N THR A 9 -14.35 9.33 11.77
CA THR A 9 -15.09 10.37 11.05
C THR A 9 -16.23 9.79 10.22
N TYR A 10 -17.28 10.60 10.02
CA TYR A 10 -18.43 10.28 9.16
C TYR A 10 -17.98 9.89 7.74
N LEU A 11 -16.94 10.58 7.24
CA LEU A 11 -16.28 10.29 5.97
C LEU A 11 -15.64 8.90 5.94
N GLY A 12 -14.97 8.49 7.01
CA GLY A 12 -14.38 7.16 7.14
C GLY A 12 -15.40 6.02 7.20
N ASN A 13 -16.59 6.27 7.77
CA ASN A 13 -17.71 5.32 7.69
C ASN A 13 -18.31 5.24 6.29
N ALA A 14 -18.45 6.37 5.60
CA ALA A 14 -18.95 6.41 4.23
C ALA A 14 -18.02 5.66 3.25
N VAL A 15 -16.70 5.81 3.40
CA VAL A 15 -15.70 5.08 2.59
C VAL A 15 -15.77 3.57 2.86
N ARG A 16 -15.93 3.15 4.12
CA ARG A 16 -16.06 1.73 4.48
C ARG A 16 -17.38 1.14 3.97
N ALA A 17 -18.49 1.86 4.08
CA ALA A 17 -19.78 1.45 3.51
C ALA A 17 -19.72 1.28 1.98
N TYR A 18 -19.06 2.22 1.28
CA TYR A 18 -18.83 2.15 -0.16
C TYR A 18 -18.00 0.92 -0.57
N SER A 19 -16.99 0.54 0.23
CA SER A 19 -16.16 -0.65 -0.05
C SER A 19 -16.87 -1.98 0.13
N GLN A 20 -18.00 -2.01 0.86
CA GLN A 20 -18.80 -3.22 1.09
C GLN A 20 -19.85 -3.41 -0.01
N ASP A 21 -20.66 -2.38 -0.27
CA ASP A 21 -21.66 -2.40 -1.34
C ASP A 21 -22.00 -0.99 -1.82
N ILE A 22 -21.65 -0.69 -3.06
CA ILE A 22 -21.88 0.60 -3.72
C ILE A 22 -23.38 0.91 -3.82
N THR A 23 -24.20 -0.11 -4.04
CA THR A 23 -25.65 -0.01 -4.23
C THR A 23 -26.35 0.29 -2.91
N ALA A 24 -25.97 -0.42 -1.86
CA ALA A 24 -26.47 -0.17 -0.50
C ALA A 24 -26.04 1.22 0.01
N ALA A 25 -24.80 1.65 -0.26
CA ALA A 25 -24.32 2.97 0.14
C ALA A 25 -25.14 4.10 -0.51
N LYS A 26 -25.53 3.96 -1.79
CA LYS A 26 -26.42 4.92 -2.48
C LYS A 26 -27.80 5.02 -1.83
N LEU A 27 -28.36 3.89 -1.39
CA LEU A 27 -29.66 3.84 -0.69
C LEU A 27 -29.62 4.53 0.68
N MET A 28 -28.45 4.56 1.32
CA MET A 28 -28.21 5.25 2.60
C MET A 28 -27.93 6.77 2.43
N GLY A 29 -28.13 7.32 1.23
CA GLY A 29 -27.93 8.75 0.94
C GLY A 29 -26.48 9.18 0.75
N VAL A 30 -25.54 8.22 0.66
CA VAL A 30 -24.13 8.51 0.40
C VAL A 30 -23.92 8.70 -1.11
N ASN A 31 -23.32 9.82 -1.51
CA ASN A 31 -22.92 10.02 -2.91
C ASN A 31 -21.60 9.27 -3.22
N PRO A 32 -21.64 8.18 -3.99
CA PRO A 32 -20.46 7.35 -4.25
C PRO A 32 -19.38 8.08 -5.04
N THR A 33 -19.75 9.02 -5.91
CA THR A 33 -18.76 9.75 -6.72
C THR A 33 -17.91 10.66 -5.84
N THR A 34 -18.54 11.36 -4.89
CA THR A 34 -17.85 12.22 -3.93
C THR A 34 -16.97 11.41 -2.97
N VAL A 35 -17.48 10.29 -2.47
CA VAL A 35 -16.72 9.42 -1.56
C VAL A 35 -15.54 8.76 -2.27
N ALA A 36 -15.73 8.28 -3.50
CA ALA A 36 -14.64 7.73 -4.30
C ALA A 36 -13.59 8.80 -4.64
N ALA A 37 -14.00 10.00 -5.03
CA ALA A 37 -13.09 11.10 -5.31
C ALA A 37 -12.26 11.50 -4.07
N LEU A 38 -12.89 11.59 -2.89
CA LEU A 38 -12.20 11.89 -1.64
C LEU A 38 -11.24 10.78 -1.21
N ALA A 39 -11.67 9.52 -1.28
CA ALA A 39 -10.82 8.37 -0.94
C ALA A 39 -9.61 8.28 -1.86
N THR A 40 -9.81 8.45 -3.16
CA THR A 40 -8.74 8.42 -4.16
C THR A 40 -7.82 9.63 -4.01
N GLY A 41 -8.38 10.82 -3.74
CA GLY A 41 -7.60 12.04 -3.45
C GLY A 41 -6.70 11.89 -2.23
N LEU A 42 -7.20 11.29 -1.15
CA LEU A 42 -6.39 10.95 0.02
C LEU A 42 -5.29 9.93 -0.29
N GLY A 43 -5.60 8.91 -1.10
CA GLY A 43 -4.61 7.92 -1.55
C GLY A 43 -3.48 8.54 -2.37
N PHE A 44 -3.81 9.42 -3.32
CA PHE A 44 -2.81 10.16 -4.09
C PHE A 44 -1.98 11.10 -3.22
N ALA A 45 -2.60 11.80 -2.26
CA ALA A 45 -1.87 12.67 -1.35
C ALA A 45 -0.82 11.90 -0.54
N MET A 46 -1.16 10.72 -0.01
CA MET A 46 -0.22 9.87 0.72
C MET A 46 0.88 9.30 -0.19
N THR A 47 0.49 8.87 -1.40
CA THR A 47 1.44 8.32 -2.39
C THR A 47 2.43 9.38 -2.85
N MET A 48 1.96 10.61 -3.14
CA MET A 48 2.83 11.74 -3.50
C MET A 48 3.73 12.17 -2.35
N ALA A 49 3.24 12.19 -1.11
CA ALA A 49 4.09 12.49 0.05
C ALA A 49 5.23 11.47 0.20
N GLY A 50 4.93 10.18 0.04
CA GLY A 50 5.95 9.11 0.05
C GLY A 50 6.91 9.20 -1.12
N GLY A 51 6.40 9.44 -2.34
CA GLY A 51 7.22 9.62 -3.54
C GLY A 51 8.15 10.83 -3.46
N ALA A 52 7.66 11.96 -2.94
CA ALA A 52 8.47 13.15 -2.70
C ALA A 52 9.62 12.85 -1.72
N LEU A 53 9.35 12.11 -0.64
CA LEU A 53 10.38 11.70 0.31
C LEU A 53 11.45 10.81 -0.36
N LEU A 54 11.03 9.90 -1.22
CA LEU A 54 11.92 9.01 -1.98
C LEU A 54 12.83 9.81 -2.93
N THR A 55 12.30 10.84 -3.60
CA THR A 55 13.09 11.71 -4.49
C THR A 55 14.12 12.58 -3.78
N VAL A 56 13.87 12.94 -2.52
CA VAL A 56 14.86 13.67 -1.70
C VAL A 56 16.04 12.77 -1.32
N TYR A 57 15.79 11.48 -1.10
CA TYR A 57 16.80 10.53 -0.68
C TYR A 57 17.62 9.95 -1.85
N LEU A 58 16.97 9.64 -2.97
CA LEU A 58 17.63 9.07 -4.16
C LEU A 58 18.10 10.18 -5.10
N ARG A 59 19.40 10.50 -5.05
CA ARG A 59 20.07 11.49 -5.94
C ARG A 59 20.10 11.12 -7.43
N VAL A 60 19.57 9.97 -7.82
CA VAL A 60 19.68 9.42 -9.19
C VAL A 60 18.81 10.21 -10.20
N GLY A 61 17.97 11.13 -9.74
CA GLY A 61 17.07 11.90 -10.60
C GLY A 61 15.84 11.09 -11.02
N ILE A 62 14.77 11.79 -11.40
CA ILE A 62 13.52 11.16 -11.83
C ILE A 62 13.74 10.58 -13.22
N ARG A 63 13.92 9.26 -13.30
CA ARG A 63 13.96 8.54 -14.57
C ARG A 63 12.61 7.86 -14.83
N PRO A 64 12.12 7.80 -16.08
CA PRO A 64 10.81 7.23 -16.38
C PRO A 64 10.72 5.72 -16.12
N ASP A 65 11.85 5.02 -16.03
CA ASP A 65 11.92 3.57 -15.83
C ASP A 65 11.81 3.13 -14.36
N ILE A 66 11.89 4.04 -13.39
CA ILE A 66 11.84 3.70 -11.95
C ILE A 66 10.56 2.96 -11.56
N GLY A 67 9.44 3.24 -12.24
CA GLY A 67 8.16 2.60 -11.96
C GLY A 67 8.18 1.09 -12.13
N HIS A 68 9.00 0.57 -13.05
CA HIS A 68 9.13 -0.87 -13.29
C HIS A 68 9.71 -1.63 -12.10
N LEU A 69 10.54 -0.97 -11.29
CA LEU A 69 11.13 -1.56 -10.11
C LEU A 69 10.19 -1.48 -8.89
N TYR A 70 9.50 -0.34 -8.71
CA TYR A 70 8.66 -0.12 -7.52
C TYR A 70 7.26 -0.71 -7.64
N ALA A 71 6.71 -0.87 -8.84
CA ALA A 71 5.41 -1.51 -9.06
C ALA A 71 5.35 -2.93 -8.46
N PRO A 72 6.26 -3.87 -8.80
CA PRO A 72 6.25 -5.20 -8.20
C PRO A 72 6.46 -5.16 -6.68
N ILE A 73 7.34 -4.29 -6.16
CA ILE A 73 7.59 -4.16 -4.71
C ILE A 73 6.32 -3.71 -3.98
N SER A 74 5.59 -2.73 -4.52
CA SER A 74 4.33 -2.27 -3.91
C SER A 74 3.26 -3.36 -3.89
N PHE A 75 3.22 -4.23 -4.91
CA PHE A 75 2.36 -5.39 -4.92
C PHE A 75 2.72 -6.37 -3.79
N VAL A 76 4.01 -6.69 -3.60
CA VAL A 76 4.46 -7.54 -2.48
C VAL A 76 4.02 -6.97 -1.14
N ILE A 77 4.19 -5.66 -0.93
CA ILE A 77 3.85 -4.98 0.32
C ILE A 77 2.34 -5.08 0.62
N VAL A 78 1.49 -4.85 -0.37
CA VAL A 78 0.02 -4.89 -0.19
C VAL A 78 -0.45 -6.32 0.07
N VAL A 79 0.10 -7.31 -0.64
CA VAL A 79 -0.23 -8.73 -0.44
C VAL A 79 0.21 -9.20 0.95
N LEU A 80 1.43 -8.84 1.38
CA LEU A 80 1.95 -9.16 2.72
C LEU A 80 1.11 -8.52 3.83
N GLY A 81 0.69 -7.27 3.62
CA GLY A 81 -0.12 -6.52 4.57
C GLY A 81 -1.59 -6.96 4.65
N GLY A 82 -2.10 -7.64 3.64
CA GLY A 82 -3.49 -8.02 3.52
C GLY A 82 -4.35 -6.90 2.90
N PRO A 83 -5.23 -7.23 1.93
CA PRO A 83 -6.06 -6.24 1.25
C PRO A 83 -7.02 -5.53 2.21
N GLY A 84 -7.11 -4.20 2.11
CA GLY A 84 -8.02 -3.39 2.94
C GLY A 84 -7.52 -3.07 4.35
N LYS A 85 -6.37 -3.59 4.77
CA LYS A 85 -5.80 -3.38 6.11
C LYS A 85 -4.64 -2.39 6.06
N MET A 86 -4.91 -1.16 6.50
CA MET A 86 -3.92 -0.08 6.50
C MET A 86 -2.70 -0.39 7.38
N TRP A 87 -2.91 -0.94 8.60
CA TRP A 87 -1.81 -1.27 9.51
C TRP A 87 -0.96 -2.43 9.01
N GLY A 88 -1.58 -3.45 8.42
CA GLY A 88 -0.87 -4.56 7.80
C GLY A 88 0.01 -4.09 6.64
N SER A 89 -0.50 -3.21 5.78
CA SER A 89 0.27 -2.63 4.67
C SER A 89 1.46 -1.79 5.15
N LEU A 90 1.31 -1.05 6.26
CA LEU A 90 2.39 -0.25 6.83
C LEU A 90 3.52 -1.13 7.38
N VAL A 91 3.18 -2.15 8.17
CA VAL A 91 4.15 -3.11 8.72
C VAL A 91 4.80 -3.91 7.58
N GLY A 92 4.03 -4.30 6.57
CA GLY A 92 4.52 -4.97 5.37
C GLY A 92 5.52 -4.11 4.59
N GLY A 93 5.24 -2.81 4.46
CA GLY A 93 6.14 -1.87 3.78
C GLY A 93 7.49 -1.72 4.47
N ILE A 94 7.47 -1.59 5.80
CA ILE A 94 8.68 -1.46 6.62
C ILE A 94 9.50 -2.76 6.58
N THR A 95 8.84 -3.91 6.77
CA THR A 95 9.51 -5.21 6.79
C THR A 95 10.15 -5.56 5.45
N VAL A 96 9.42 -5.39 4.33
CA VAL A 96 9.96 -5.63 2.98
C VAL A 96 11.07 -4.64 2.66
N GLY A 97 10.91 -3.36 3.01
CA GLY A 97 11.94 -2.33 2.80
C GLY A 97 13.25 -2.66 3.51
N VAL A 98 13.18 -2.99 4.80
CA VAL A 98 14.35 -3.39 5.60
C VAL A 98 14.98 -4.66 5.04
N LEU A 99 14.17 -5.64 4.64
CA LEU A 99 14.68 -6.89 4.09
C LEU A 99 15.44 -6.67 2.78
N ILE A 100 14.91 -5.84 1.87
CA ILE A 100 15.57 -5.51 0.61
C ILE A 100 16.92 -4.83 0.90
N ASP A 101 16.96 -3.88 1.82
CA ASP A 101 18.18 -3.15 2.17
C ASP A 101 19.25 -4.09 2.76
N VAL A 102 18.85 -5.01 3.65
CA VAL A 102 19.74 -6.04 4.20
C VAL A 102 20.24 -7.00 3.11
N LEU A 103 19.36 -7.47 2.21
CA LEU A 103 19.74 -8.40 1.14
C LEU A 103 20.71 -7.76 0.14
N GLN A 104 20.61 -6.46 -0.11
CA GLN A 104 21.52 -5.73 -1.00
C GLN A 104 22.97 -5.69 -0.47
N VAL A 105 23.18 -5.90 0.83
CA VAL A 105 24.54 -6.00 1.42
C VAL A 105 25.21 -7.33 1.06
N PHE A 106 24.44 -8.40 0.90
CA PHE A 106 24.96 -9.76 0.70
C PHE A 106 24.89 -10.25 -0.75
N ILE A 107 23.97 -9.70 -1.56
CA ILE A 107 23.64 -10.22 -2.89
C ILE A 107 23.55 -9.04 -3.88
N PRO A 108 23.93 -9.22 -5.17
CA PRO A 108 23.69 -8.22 -6.20
C PRO A 108 22.23 -7.75 -6.23
N THR A 109 22.04 -6.45 -6.47
CA THR A 109 20.78 -5.73 -6.28
C THR A 109 19.60 -6.36 -7.04
N GLU A 110 19.84 -6.86 -8.26
CA GLU A 110 18.81 -7.50 -9.08
C GLU A 110 18.25 -8.78 -8.45
N PHE A 111 19.11 -9.59 -7.83
CA PHE A 111 18.69 -10.82 -7.15
C PHE A 111 18.01 -10.52 -5.81
N ALA A 112 18.35 -9.40 -5.14
CA ALA A 112 17.66 -8.97 -3.93
C ALA A 112 16.18 -8.63 -4.19
N TYR A 113 15.89 -7.94 -5.30
CA TYR A 113 14.50 -7.66 -5.71
C TYR A 113 13.74 -8.92 -6.12
N ALA A 114 14.38 -9.85 -6.83
CA ALA A 114 13.78 -11.13 -7.19
C ALA A 114 13.46 -11.99 -5.94
N ALA A 115 14.34 -11.98 -4.94
CA ALA A 115 14.14 -12.66 -3.66
C ALA A 115 12.96 -12.06 -2.87
N ALA A 116 12.82 -10.73 -2.85
CA ALA A 116 11.66 -10.07 -2.24
C ALA A 116 10.33 -10.47 -2.93
N PHE A 117 10.35 -10.68 -4.24
CA PHE A 117 9.20 -11.15 -5.00
C PHE A 117 8.85 -12.62 -4.70
N LEU A 118 9.88 -13.48 -4.58
CA LEU A 118 9.71 -14.88 -4.16
C LEU A 118 9.08 -15.00 -2.77
N LEU A 119 9.27 -14.01 -1.91
CA LEU A 119 8.71 -13.95 -0.56
C LEU A 119 7.17 -13.88 -0.54
N VAL A 120 6.52 -13.49 -1.64
CA VAL A 120 5.06 -13.53 -1.77
C VAL A 120 4.52 -14.95 -1.68
N ILE A 121 5.24 -15.94 -2.24
CA ILE A 121 4.79 -17.33 -2.31
C ILE A 121 4.57 -17.95 -0.91
N PRO A 122 5.56 -17.93 0.01
CA PRO A 122 5.37 -18.46 1.35
C PRO A 122 4.35 -17.64 2.16
N VAL A 123 4.26 -16.34 1.93
CA VAL A 123 3.30 -15.47 2.62
C VAL A 123 1.86 -15.82 2.26
N LEU A 124 1.58 -15.99 0.96
CA LEU A 124 0.26 -16.44 0.51
C LEU A 124 -0.06 -17.86 1.00
N ALA A 125 0.95 -18.73 1.10
CA ALA A 125 0.78 -20.10 1.58
C ALA A 125 0.49 -20.17 3.10
N LEU A 126 1.12 -19.31 3.90
CA LEU A 126 1.04 -19.35 5.36
C LEU A 126 -0.03 -18.42 5.95
N ALA A 127 -0.35 -17.31 5.27
CA ALA A 127 -1.28 -16.30 5.76
C ALA A 127 -1.99 -15.56 4.61
N PRO A 128 -3.00 -16.19 3.95
CA PRO A 128 -3.70 -15.61 2.80
C PRO A 128 -4.48 -14.32 3.12
N GLU A 129 -4.74 -14.04 4.39
CA GLU A 129 -5.44 -12.83 4.87
C GLU A 129 -4.49 -11.69 5.31
N GLY A 130 -3.17 -11.89 5.21
CA GLY A 130 -2.12 -10.96 5.66
C GLY A 130 -1.64 -11.18 7.10
N ILE A 131 -0.56 -10.49 7.50
CA ILE A 131 0.12 -10.65 8.81
C ILE A 131 -0.74 -10.23 10.01
N LEU A 132 -1.65 -9.27 9.82
CA LEU A 132 -2.56 -8.80 10.87
C LEU A 132 -3.98 -9.16 10.44
N ARG A 133 -4.66 -10.03 11.20
CA ARG A 133 -6.07 -10.39 10.98
C ARG A 133 -7.01 -9.21 11.23
#